data_AF-A0A370DHZ3-F1
#
_entry.id   AF-A0A370DHZ3-F1
#
_cell.length_a   1.000
_cell.length_b   1.000
_cell.length_c   1.000
_cell.angle_alpha   90.00
_cell.angle_beta   90.00
_cell.angle_gamma   90.00
#
_symmetry.space_group_name_H-M   'P 1'
#
loop_
_entity.id
_entity.type
_entity.pdbx_description
1 polymer ?
#
loop_
_entity_poly.entity_id
_entity_poly.type
_entity_poly.pdbx_seq_one_letter_code
_entity_poly.pdbx_strand_id
1 'polypeptide(L)'
;MELLMRILQMIFDTSVDVLPIVSIIFGFQFLVIRRPVPNLKRVIIGFAYVLVGLSLFLLGLEQALFPLGRLMADQLTNPSFIYGELANVQHAIHWADYYWVYIFAFAIGFSTTIAEPSLIAVAIKANEVSAGAIGVQGLRISVAIGVAVGISLGSYRIVTGYPIHYFIITGYIIVVIQTFFAPKMIVPLAYDSGGVTTSTVTVPLVAALGLGLAETVPGRNVLIDGFGLIAFASLFPIMSVMAYAQISEYIANRSD
;
A
#
# COMPACT_ATOMS: atom_id res chain seq x y z
N MET A 1 9.17 -12.03 30.48
CA MET A 1 8.77 -13.34 29.89
C MET A 1 7.78 -13.17 28.74
N GLU A 2 6.73 -12.37 28.88
CA GLU A 2 5.73 -12.18 27.81
C GLU A 2 6.28 -11.62 26.50
N LEU A 3 7.18 -10.62 26.55
CA LEU A 3 7.77 -10.04 25.32
C LEU A 3 8.58 -11.07 24.53
N LEU A 4 9.36 -11.92 25.20
CA LEU A 4 10.13 -12.98 24.56
C LEU A 4 9.19 -14.02 23.92
N MET A 5 8.12 -14.39 24.62
CA MET A 5 7.10 -15.32 24.10
C MET A 5 6.43 -14.74 22.85
N ARG A 6 6.06 -13.45 22.86
CA ARG A 6 5.49 -12.74 21.70
C ARG A 6 6.45 -12.71 20.51
N ILE A 7 7.73 -12.42 20.74
CA ILE A 7 8.74 -12.41 19.66
C ILE A 7 8.86 -13.81 19.04
N LEU A 8 8.94 -14.87 19.86
CA LEU A 8 9.03 -16.24 19.37
C LEU A 8 7.76 -16.67 18.60
N GLN A 9 6.59 -16.28 19.10
CA GLN A 9 5.31 -16.51 18.42
C GLN A 9 5.30 -15.82 17.06
N MET A 10 5.67 -14.54 17.00
CA MET A 10 5.71 -13.76 15.76
C MET A 10 6.69 -14.36 14.74
N ILE A 11 7.85 -14.84 15.20
CA ILE A 11 8.81 -15.54 14.34
C ILE A 11 8.22 -16.83 13.78
N PHE A 12 7.50 -17.59 14.60
CA PHE A 12 6.83 -18.81 14.15
C PHE A 12 5.76 -18.51 13.10
N ASP A 13 4.87 -17.55 13.39
CA ASP A 13 3.79 -17.16 12.48
C ASP A 13 4.36 -16.65 11.15
N THR A 14 5.35 -15.76 11.20
CA THR A 14 6.04 -15.23 10.01
C THR A 14 6.73 -16.35 9.21
N SER A 15 7.27 -17.37 9.90
CA SER A 15 7.89 -18.52 9.22
C SER A 15 6.86 -19.36 8.47
N VAL A 16 5.67 -19.55 9.03
CA VAL A 16 4.54 -20.24 8.39
C VAL A 16 4.06 -19.42 7.18
N ASP A 17 3.93 -18.11 7.32
CA ASP A 17 3.47 -17.21 6.24
C ASP A 17 4.42 -17.16 5.05
N VAL A 18 5.73 -17.26 5.28
CA VAL A 18 6.76 -17.24 4.22
C VAL A 18 6.99 -18.62 3.58
N LEU A 19 6.54 -19.71 4.24
CA LEU A 19 6.74 -21.09 3.79
C LEU A 19 6.22 -21.37 2.37
N PRO A 20 5.06 -20.84 1.92
CA PRO A 20 4.60 -21.00 0.54
C PRO A 20 5.55 -20.38 -0.48
N ILE A 21 6.09 -19.20 -0.20
CA ILE A 21 7.04 -18.50 -1.08
C ILE A 21 8.33 -19.31 -1.21
N VAL A 22 8.87 -19.77 -0.08
CA VAL A 22 10.04 -20.65 -0.03
C VAL A 22 9.79 -21.92 -0.84
N SER A 23 8.63 -22.55 -0.64
CA SER A 23 8.26 -23.78 -1.32
C SER A 23 8.21 -23.58 -2.84
N ILE A 24 7.65 -22.47 -3.32
CA ILE A 24 7.63 -22.13 -4.75
C ILE A 24 9.04 -21.90 -5.27
N ILE A 25 9.87 -21.11 -4.58
CA ILE A 25 11.24 -20.79 -5.02
C ILE A 25 12.08 -22.06 -5.14
N PHE A 26 12.14 -22.87 -4.08
CA PHE A 26 12.92 -24.11 -4.09
C PHE A 26 12.28 -25.17 -5.02
N GLY A 27 10.95 -25.19 -5.13
CA GLY A 27 10.23 -26.02 -6.09
C GLY A 27 10.64 -25.71 -7.54
N PHE A 28 10.62 -24.43 -7.94
CA PHE A 28 11.11 -24.01 -9.26
C PHE A 28 12.59 -24.31 -9.45
N GLN A 29 13.42 -24.02 -8.44
CA GLN A 29 14.85 -24.23 -8.52
C GLN A 29 15.22 -25.71 -8.75
N PHE A 30 14.60 -26.63 -8.00
CA PHE A 30 14.92 -28.05 -8.07
C PHE A 30 14.16 -28.80 -9.18
N LEU A 31 12.87 -28.49 -9.41
CA LEU A 31 12.04 -29.23 -10.36
C LEU A 31 12.11 -28.66 -11.79
N VAL A 32 12.08 -27.33 -11.94
CA VAL A 32 12.00 -26.66 -13.24
C VAL A 32 13.39 -26.31 -13.77
N ILE A 33 14.16 -25.54 -13.00
CA ILE A 33 15.50 -25.08 -13.39
C ILE A 33 16.52 -26.22 -13.29
N ARG A 34 16.29 -27.17 -12.36
CA ARG A 34 17.12 -28.36 -12.12
C ARG A 34 18.59 -28.02 -11.84
N ARG A 35 18.84 -26.94 -11.09
CA ARG A 35 20.19 -26.52 -10.70
C ARG A 35 20.33 -26.46 -9.18
N PRO A 36 21.49 -26.83 -8.61
CA PRO A 36 21.74 -26.64 -7.20
C PRO A 36 21.73 -25.14 -6.85
N VAL A 37 21.31 -24.83 -5.63
CA VAL A 37 21.26 -23.43 -5.14
C VAL A 37 22.70 -22.92 -4.98
N PRO A 38 23.10 -21.86 -5.69
CA PRO A 38 24.41 -21.25 -5.51
C PRO A 38 24.54 -20.71 -4.09
N ASN A 39 25.68 -20.94 -3.45
CA ASN A 39 25.99 -20.40 -2.11
C ASN A 39 24.93 -20.72 -1.04
N LEU A 40 24.43 -21.95 -0.98
CA LEU A 40 23.35 -22.37 -0.08
C LEU A 40 23.51 -21.89 1.38
N LYS A 41 24.74 -21.93 1.92
CA LYS A 41 25.02 -21.42 3.28
C LYS A 41 24.66 -19.93 3.43
N ARG A 42 25.04 -19.09 2.46
CA ARG A 42 24.70 -17.65 2.47
C ARG A 42 23.19 -17.45 2.32
N VAL A 43 22.54 -18.25 1.48
CA VAL A 43 21.08 -18.19 1.29
C VAL A 43 20.34 -18.50 2.59
N ILE A 44 20.71 -19.58 3.28
CA ILE A 44 20.08 -19.97 4.55
C ILE A 44 20.29 -18.89 5.63
N ILE A 45 21.51 -18.36 5.75
CA ILE A 45 21.82 -17.29 6.72
C ILE A 45 21.03 -16.02 6.39
N GLY A 46 21.00 -15.62 5.11
CA GLY A 46 20.21 -14.46 4.66
C GLY A 46 18.73 -14.65 4.94
N PHE A 47 18.19 -15.85 4.70
CA PHE A 47 16.81 -16.18 4.99
C PHE A 47 16.48 -16.09 6.48
N ALA A 48 17.37 -16.57 7.35
CA ALA A 48 17.22 -16.41 8.80
C ALA A 48 17.20 -14.92 9.22
N TYR A 49 18.09 -14.09 8.65
CA TYR A 49 18.07 -12.65 8.92
C TYR A 49 16.80 -11.96 8.42
N VAL A 50 16.27 -12.37 7.26
CA VAL A 50 14.99 -11.86 6.74
C VAL A 50 13.85 -12.23 7.68
N LEU A 51 13.78 -13.49 8.14
CA LEU A 51 12.73 -13.91 9.08
C LEU A 51 12.78 -13.13 10.40
N VAL A 52 13.96 -13.00 11.00
CA VAL A 52 14.12 -12.25 12.26
C VAL A 52 13.78 -10.77 12.05
N GLY A 53 14.31 -10.16 10.98
CA GLY A 53 14.06 -8.76 10.65
C GLY A 53 12.58 -8.47 10.40
N LEU A 54 11.92 -9.31 9.59
CA LEU A 54 10.49 -9.18 9.28
C LEU A 54 9.63 -9.35 10.53
N SER A 55 9.95 -10.32 11.39
CA SER A 55 9.19 -10.56 12.63
C SER A 55 9.30 -9.39 13.61
N LEU A 56 10.52 -8.87 13.82
CA LEU A 56 10.72 -7.70 14.69
C LEU A 56 10.05 -6.45 14.13
N PHE A 57 10.07 -6.30 12.81
CA PHE A 57 9.41 -5.20 12.11
C PHE A 57 7.88 -5.27 12.25
N LEU A 58 7.27 -6.43 11.99
CA LEU A 58 5.82 -6.65 12.17
C LEU A 58 5.38 -6.43 13.61
N LEU A 59 6.15 -6.92 14.59
CA LEU A 59 5.88 -6.67 16.00
C LEU A 59 5.92 -5.17 16.34
N GLY A 60 6.90 -4.44 15.80
CA GLY A 60 6.99 -2.99 15.95
C GLY A 60 5.79 -2.26 15.34
N LEU A 61 5.31 -2.72 14.18
CA LEU A 61 4.11 -2.18 13.53
C LEU A 61 2.84 -2.41 14.37
N GLU A 62 2.64 -3.63 14.85
CA GLU A 62 1.46 -3.99 15.66
C GLU A 62 1.41 -3.19 16.97
N GLN A 63 2.55 -2.89 17.58
CA GLN A 63 2.60 -2.16 18.85
C GLN A 63 2.60 -0.64 18.69
N ALA A 64 3.15 -0.10 17.61
CA ALA A 64 3.29 1.34 17.44
C ALA A 64 2.30 1.93 16.44
N LEU A 65 2.27 1.40 15.21
CA LEU A 65 1.58 2.05 14.10
C LEU A 65 0.11 1.64 14.01
N PHE A 66 -0.24 0.41 14.38
CA PHE A 66 -1.64 -0.02 14.36
C PHE A 66 -2.49 0.70 15.42
N PRO A 67 -2.04 0.82 16.68
CA PRO A 67 -2.78 1.56 17.69
C PRO A 67 -2.89 3.04 17.32
N LEU A 68 -1.86 3.63 16.72
CA LEU A 68 -1.90 5.02 16.27
C LEU A 68 -2.95 5.22 15.16
N GLY A 69 -3.02 4.32 14.18
CA GLY A 69 -4.06 4.33 13.15
C GLY A 69 -5.48 4.23 13.73
N ARG A 70 -5.69 3.31 14.69
CA ARG A 70 -6.99 3.14 15.37
C ARG A 70 -7.37 4.35 16.21
N LEU A 71 -6.47 4.85 17.05
CA LEU A 71 -6.73 6.04 17.87
C LEU A 71 -7.07 7.27 17.00
N MET A 72 -6.39 7.42 15.85
CA MET A 72 -6.73 8.49 14.90
C MET A 72 -8.09 8.27 14.26
N ALA A 73 -8.42 7.04 13.84
CA ALA A 73 -9.75 6.72 13.34
C ALA A 73 -10.81 7.04 14.41
N ASP A 74 -10.66 6.56 15.63
CA ASP A 74 -11.58 6.80 16.76
C ASP A 74 -11.79 8.30 17.02
N GLN A 75 -10.72 9.08 17.04
CA GLN A 75 -10.80 10.53 17.31
C GLN A 75 -11.44 11.30 16.16
N LEU A 76 -11.05 11.00 14.91
CA LEU A 76 -11.56 11.70 13.73
C LEU A 76 -12.97 11.26 13.32
N THR A 77 -13.42 10.09 13.79
CA THR A 77 -14.78 9.59 13.57
C THR A 77 -15.71 9.80 14.77
N ASN A 78 -15.21 10.40 15.85
CA ASN A 78 -16.00 10.65 17.06
C ASN A 78 -17.16 11.63 16.76
N PRO A 79 -18.42 11.27 17.08
CA PRO A 79 -19.57 12.17 16.89
C PRO A 79 -19.41 13.53 17.57
N SER A 80 -18.74 13.63 18.73
CA SER A 80 -18.51 14.91 19.40
C SER A 80 -17.52 15.80 18.63
N PHE A 81 -16.52 15.20 17.97
CA PHE A 81 -15.59 15.90 17.10
C PHE A 81 -16.25 16.34 15.79
N ILE A 82 -17.10 15.49 15.22
CA ILE A 82 -17.75 15.73 13.94
C ILE A 82 -18.89 16.75 14.05
N TYR A 83 -19.79 16.60 15.04
CA TYR A 83 -21.02 17.38 15.15
C TYR A 83 -21.01 18.43 16.27
N GLY A 84 -19.99 18.42 17.14
CA GLY A 84 -19.90 19.28 18.33
C GLY A 84 -20.78 18.81 19.50
N GLU A 85 -20.37 19.13 20.74
CA GLU A 85 -21.02 18.68 21.99
C GLU A 85 -22.50 19.09 22.15
N LEU A 86 -22.99 20.04 21.35
CA LEU A 86 -24.31 20.66 21.47
C LEU A 86 -25.34 20.17 20.44
N ALA A 87 -24.96 19.27 19.53
CA ALA A 87 -25.88 18.77 18.52
C ALA A 87 -26.67 17.55 19.04
N ASN A 88 -27.99 17.69 19.21
CA ASN A 88 -28.91 16.55 19.32
C ASN A 88 -28.92 15.81 17.97
N VAL A 89 -27.98 14.86 17.77
CA VAL A 89 -27.77 14.23 16.46
C VAL A 89 -28.76 13.09 16.22
N GLN A 90 -29.90 13.42 15.59
CA GLN A 90 -30.69 12.50 14.77
C GLN A 90 -30.34 12.64 13.27
N HIS A 91 -29.13 13.09 12.93
CA HIS A 91 -28.73 13.32 11.54
C HIS A 91 -28.06 12.11 10.90
N ALA A 92 -28.41 11.87 9.63
CA ALA A 92 -27.77 10.89 8.77
C ALA A 92 -26.29 11.26 8.56
N ILE A 93 -25.41 10.25 8.61
CA ILE A 93 -23.98 10.36 8.33
C ILE A 93 -23.79 11.05 6.97
N HIS A 94 -23.27 12.29 6.95
CA HIS A 94 -22.93 12.96 5.71
C HIS A 94 -21.43 12.79 5.43
N TRP A 95 -21.09 12.35 4.21
CA TRP A 95 -19.72 12.01 3.84
C TRP A 95 -18.75 13.18 3.95
N ALA A 96 -19.23 14.42 3.84
CA ALA A 96 -18.40 15.62 3.95
C ALA A 96 -17.89 15.87 5.37
N ASP A 97 -18.57 15.34 6.38
CA ASP A 97 -18.23 15.57 7.78
C ASP A 97 -16.93 14.84 8.18
N TYR A 98 -16.56 13.81 7.40
CA TYR A 98 -15.36 13.00 7.57
C TYR A 98 -14.16 13.55 6.78
N TYR A 99 -14.18 14.81 6.34
CA TYR A 99 -13.12 15.37 5.50
C TYR A 99 -11.72 15.27 6.12
N TRP A 100 -11.61 15.40 7.45
CA TRP A 100 -10.34 15.22 8.17
C TRP A 100 -9.78 13.82 8.05
N VAL A 101 -10.64 12.80 8.00
CA VAL A 101 -10.23 11.41 7.74
C VAL A 101 -9.59 11.31 6.36
N TYR A 102 -10.17 11.95 5.34
CA TYR A 102 -9.67 11.88 3.96
C TYR A 102 -8.32 12.61 3.81
N ILE A 103 -8.16 13.76 4.47
CA ILE A 103 -6.89 14.51 4.49
C ILE A 103 -5.82 13.71 5.22
N PHE A 104 -6.15 13.12 6.38
CA PHE A 104 -5.22 12.28 7.12
C PHE A 104 -4.80 11.04 6.33
N ALA A 105 -5.77 10.35 5.72
CA ALA A 105 -5.54 9.22 4.82
C ALA A 105 -4.60 9.59 3.66
N PHE A 106 -4.79 10.78 3.08
CA PHE A 106 -3.91 11.33 2.03
C PHE A 106 -2.48 11.50 2.55
N ALA A 107 -2.32 12.19 3.69
CA ALA A 107 -1.02 12.51 4.25
C ALA A 107 -0.24 11.26 4.66
N ILE A 108 -0.89 10.29 5.31
CA ILE A 108 -0.28 9.01 5.68
C ILE A 108 0.07 8.20 4.44
N GLY A 109 -0.84 8.10 3.48
CA GLY A 109 -0.60 7.40 2.22
C GLY A 109 0.62 7.94 1.47
N PHE A 110 0.70 9.26 1.36
CA PHE A 110 1.84 9.93 0.74
C PHE A 110 3.15 9.69 1.52
N SER A 111 3.13 9.93 2.84
CA SER A 111 4.31 9.87 3.71
C SER A 111 4.91 8.47 3.76
N THR A 112 4.07 7.45 3.98
CA THR A 112 4.50 6.04 4.04
C THR A 112 5.09 5.57 2.73
N THR A 113 4.45 5.93 1.60
CA THR A 113 4.93 5.55 0.28
C THR A 113 6.26 6.18 -0.05
N ILE A 114 6.48 7.46 0.30
CA ILE A 114 7.80 8.09 0.14
C ILE A 114 8.87 7.43 1.01
N ALA A 115 8.50 7.03 2.23
CA ALA A 115 9.39 6.36 3.17
C ALA A 115 9.72 4.91 2.76
N GLU A 116 8.99 4.34 1.79
CA GLU A 116 9.13 2.95 1.39
C GLU A 116 10.50 2.67 0.71
N PRO A 117 11.35 1.78 1.28
CA PRO A 117 12.67 1.50 0.72
C PRO A 117 12.63 0.73 -0.61
N SER A 118 11.61 -0.10 -0.83
CA SER A 118 11.42 -0.82 -2.09
C SER A 118 11.20 0.14 -3.26
N LEU A 119 10.48 1.24 -3.01
CA LEU A 119 10.15 2.24 -4.02
C LEU A 119 11.38 3.01 -4.50
N ILE A 120 12.29 3.40 -3.59
CA ILE A 120 13.53 4.06 -4.00
C ILE A 120 14.42 3.13 -4.83
N ALA A 121 14.49 1.84 -4.50
CA ALA A 121 15.27 0.87 -5.26
C ALA A 121 14.72 0.70 -6.69
N VAL A 122 13.40 0.57 -6.84
CA VAL A 122 12.75 0.46 -8.15
C VAL A 122 12.91 1.76 -8.96
N ALA A 123 12.81 2.92 -8.30
CA ALA A 123 12.99 4.21 -8.97
C ALA A 123 14.41 4.44 -9.48
N ILE A 124 15.43 4.04 -8.71
CA ILE A 124 16.83 4.07 -9.17
C ILE A 124 16.99 3.14 -10.38
N LYS A 125 16.47 1.91 -10.29
CA LYS A 125 16.57 0.96 -11.41
C LYS A 125 15.87 1.46 -12.66
N ALA A 126 14.69 2.06 -12.52
CA ALA A 126 13.94 2.67 -13.61
C ALA A 126 14.72 3.82 -14.27
N ASN A 127 15.38 4.68 -13.48
CA ASN A 127 16.20 5.77 -14.00
C ASN A 127 17.40 5.24 -14.81
N GLU A 128 18.10 4.22 -14.29
CA GLU A 128 19.24 3.60 -14.98
C GLU A 128 18.84 2.97 -16.33
N VAL A 129 17.75 2.19 -16.36
CA VAL A 129 17.31 1.49 -17.57
C VAL A 129 16.64 2.41 -18.59
N SER A 130 16.12 3.56 -18.16
CA SER A 130 15.54 4.58 -19.03
C SER A 130 16.55 5.64 -19.49
N ALA A 131 17.85 5.44 -19.21
CA ALA A 131 18.91 6.42 -19.51
C ALA A 131 18.61 7.84 -18.98
N GLY A 132 17.94 7.93 -17.82
CA GLY A 132 17.59 9.18 -17.18
C GLY A 132 16.25 9.79 -17.59
N ALA A 133 15.53 9.22 -18.56
CA ALA A 133 14.22 9.74 -19.00
C ALA A 133 13.17 9.72 -17.87
N ILE A 134 13.26 8.75 -16.96
CA ILE A 134 12.40 8.66 -15.76
C ILE A 134 13.19 9.17 -14.56
N GLY A 135 12.80 10.31 -14.01
CA GLY A 135 13.45 10.86 -12.81
C GLY A 135 13.13 10.04 -11.56
N VAL A 136 14.15 9.74 -10.74
CA VAL A 136 13.98 9.00 -9.48
C VAL A 136 12.95 9.66 -8.56
N GLN A 137 13.07 10.96 -8.31
CA GLN A 137 12.12 11.68 -7.46
C GLN A 137 10.74 11.85 -8.12
N GLY A 138 10.70 12.04 -9.44
CA GLY A 138 9.44 12.17 -10.18
C GLY A 138 8.59 10.91 -10.06
N LEU A 139 9.21 9.74 -10.27
CA LEU A 139 8.53 8.46 -10.09
C LEU A 139 8.08 8.25 -8.65
N ARG A 140 8.93 8.52 -7.65
CA ARG A 140 8.59 8.36 -6.23
C ARG A 140 7.39 9.23 -5.83
N ILE A 141 7.40 10.51 -6.23
CA ILE A 141 6.31 11.44 -5.92
C ILE A 141 5.04 11.02 -6.64
N SER A 142 5.13 10.61 -7.91
CA SER A 142 3.96 10.10 -8.66
C SER A 142 3.33 8.90 -7.94
N VAL A 143 4.12 7.88 -7.58
CA VAL A 143 3.63 6.71 -6.86
C VAL A 143 2.99 7.12 -5.53
N ALA A 144 3.64 8.00 -4.75
CA ALA A 144 3.11 8.49 -3.47
C ALA A 144 1.79 9.26 -3.62
N ILE A 145 1.64 10.08 -4.65
CA ILE A 145 0.37 10.77 -4.96
C ILE A 145 -0.70 9.74 -5.33
N GLY A 146 -0.37 8.74 -6.15
CA GLY A 146 -1.29 7.65 -6.49
C GLY A 146 -1.80 6.94 -5.24
N VAL A 147 -0.90 6.49 -4.36
CA VAL A 147 -1.28 5.85 -3.09
C VAL A 147 -2.13 6.78 -2.23
N ALA A 148 -1.72 8.05 -2.05
CA ALA A 148 -2.45 9.02 -1.24
C ALA A 148 -3.90 9.23 -1.72
N VAL A 149 -4.08 9.46 -3.03
CA VAL A 149 -5.41 9.61 -3.64
C VAL A 149 -6.22 8.31 -3.49
N GLY A 150 -5.60 7.16 -3.73
CA GLY A 150 -6.26 5.86 -3.61
C GLY A 150 -6.78 5.61 -2.20
N ILE A 151 -5.94 5.81 -1.18
CA ILE A 151 -6.32 5.61 0.22
C ILE A 151 -7.40 6.63 0.63
N SER A 152 -7.28 7.91 0.25
CA SER A 152 -8.35 8.89 0.54
C SER A 152 -9.70 8.49 -0.08
N LEU A 153 -9.70 8.03 -1.33
CA LEU A 153 -10.91 7.55 -2.00
C LEU A 153 -11.45 6.28 -1.36
N GLY A 154 -10.57 5.36 -0.96
CA GLY A 154 -10.95 4.16 -0.23
C GLY A 154 -11.55 4.48 1.15
N SER A 155 -11.00 5.45 1.87
CA SER A 155 -11.57 5.95 3.13
C SER A 155 -12.95 6.57 2.91
N TYR A 156 -13.12 7.39 1.86
CA TYR A 156 -14.44 7.89 1.44
C TYR A 156 -15.42 6.74 1.16
N ARG A 157 -14.96 5.69 0.48
CA ARG A 157 -15.76 4.49 0.20
C ARG A 157 -16.15 3.73 1.47
N ILE A 158 -15.27 3.65 2.48
CA ILE A 158 -15.59 3.08 3.79
C ILE A 158 -16.69 3.92 4.47
N VAL A 159 -16.56 5.24 4.51
CA VAL A 159 -17.55 6.12 5.15
C VAL A 159 -18.92 6.03 4.47
N THR A 160 -18.95 6.07 3.14
CA THR A 160 -20.20 6.05 2.35
C THR A 160 -20.82 4.67 2.21
N GLY A 161 -20.02 3.61 2.38
CA GLY A 161 -20.49 2.24 2.28
C GLY A 161 -20.76 1.74 0.87
N TYR A 162 -20.30 2.43 -0.17
CA TYR A 162 -20.49 1.98 -1.55
C TYR A 162 -19.76 0.65 -1.81
N PRO A 163 -20.30 -0.22 -2.68
CA PRO A 163 -19.63 -1.47 -3.02
C PRO A 163 -18.26 -1.25 -3.68
N ILE A 164 -17.24 -1.97 -3.21
CA ILE A 164 -15.85 -1.81 -3.68
C ILE A 164 -15.68 -2.08 -5.18
N HIS A 165 -16.46 -3.01 -5.74
CA HIS A 165 -16.31 -3.44 -7.13
C HIS A 165 -16.54 -2.29 -8.13
N TYR A 166 -17.41 -1.31 -7.83
CA TYR A 166 -17.61 -0.16 -8.71
C TYR A 166 -16.32 0.66 -8.89
N PHE A 167 -15.58 0.86 -7.82
CA PHE A 167 -14.32 1.61 -7.86
C PHE A 167 -13.22 0.82 -8.56
N ILE A 168 -13.09 -0.47 -8.25
CA ILE A 168 -12.05 -1.32 -8.82
C ILE A 168 -12.28 -1.53 -10.32
N ILE A 169 -13.51 -1.82 -10.75
CA ILE A 169 -13.85 -1.97 -12.16
C ILE A 169 -13.58 -0.66 -12.91
N THR A 170 -14.05 0.48 -12.37
CA THR A 170 -13.82 1.79 -13.00
C THR A 170 -12.33 2.12 -13.10
N GLY A 171 -11.57 1.91 -12.03
CA GLY A 171 -10.14 2.16 -12.01
C GLY A 171 -9.39 1.26 -13.00
N TYR A 172 -9.76 -0.02 -13.12
CA TYR A 172 -9.14 -0.90 -14.12
C TYR A 172 -9.53 -0.54 -15.56
N ILE A 173 -10.75 -0.05 -15.81
CA ILE A 173 -11.11 0.51 -17.13
C ILE A 173 -10.17 1.67 -17.46
N ILE A 174 -9.92 2.58 -16.52
CA ILE A 174 -8.98 3.68 -16.71
C ILE A 174 -7.56 3.16 -16.96
N VAL A 175 -7.10 2.18 -16.17
CA VAL A 175 -5.78 1.56 -16.35
C VAL A 175 -5.63 0.94 -17.73
N VAL A 176 -6.64 0.20 -18.21
CA VAL A 176 -6.64 -0.42 -19.54
C VAL A 176 -6.57 0.66 -20.62
N ILE A 177 -7.37 1.71 -20.52
CA ILE A 177 -7.33 2.85 -21.45
C ILE A 177 -5.94 3.49 -21.45
N GLN A 178 -5.40 3.86 -20.28
CA GLN A 178 -4.07 4.46 -20.17
C GLN A 178 -2.97 3.54 -20.72
N THR A 179 -3.09 2.22 -20.55
CA THR A 179 -2.13 1.25 -21.07
C THR A 179 -1.99 1.34 -22.59
N PHE A 180 -3.08 1.63 -23.34
CA PHE A 180 -3.02 1.81 -24.79
C PHE A 180 -2.27 3.09 -25.22
N PHE A 181 -2.25 4.11 -24.36
CA PHE A 181 -1.64 5.41 -24.65
C PHE A 181 -0.27 5.60 -23.98
N ALA A 182 0.13 4.71 -23.07
CA ALA A 182 1.37 4.86 -22.30
C ALA A 182 2.58 4.31 -23.08
N PRO A 183 3.79 4.89 -22.87
CA PRO A 183 5.02 4.35 -23.42
C PRO A 183 5.23 2.89 -23.01
N LYS A 184 5.58 2.02 -23.96
CA LYS A 184 5.75 0.57 -23.71
C LYS A 184 6.78 0.26 -22.61
N MET A 185 7.78 1.11 -22.44
CA MET A 185 8.81 0.98 -21.40
C MET A 185 8.25 1.17 -19.99
N ILE A 186 7.20 1.97 -19.84
CA ILE A 186 6.64 2.36 -18.53
C ILE A 186 5.59 1.37 -18.06
N VAL A 187 4.84 0.74 -18.97
CA VAL A 187 3.74 -0.15 -18.60
C VAL A 187 4.18 -1.21 -17.58
N PRO A 188 5.28 -1.98 -17.77
CA PRO A 188 5.71 -2.95 -16.77
C PRO A 188 6.02 -2.30 -15.41
N LEU A 189 6.70 -1.15 -15.42
CA LEU A 189 7.05 -0.39 -14.22
C LEU A 189 5.81 0.12 -13.47
N ALA A 190 4.79 0.57 -14.20
CA ALA A 190 3.54 1.05 -13.61
C ALA A 190 2.79 -0.09 -12.91
N TYR A 191 2.71 -1.27 -13.52
CA TYR A 191 2.07 -2.43 -12.90
C TYR A 191 2.87 -2.99 -11.73
N ASP A 192 4.20 -2.93 -11.76
CA ASP A 192 5.04 -3.27 -10.61
C ASP A 192 4.91 -2.26 -9.47
N SER A 193 4.64 -0.98 -9.78
CA SER A 193 4.52 0.06 -8.75
C SER A 193 3.41 -0.22 -7.72
N GLY A 194 2.31 -0.86 -8.14
CA GLY A 194 1.29 -1.35 -7.21
C GLY A 194 1.85 -2.38 -6.23
N GLY A 195 2.59 -3.37 -6.72
CA GLY A 195 3.25 -4.38 -5.89
C GLY A 195 4.30 -3.79 -4.94
N VAL A 196 5.04 -2.79 -5.40
CA VAL A 196 6.01 -2.05 -4.57
C VAL A 196 5.31 -1.34 -3.41
N THR A 197 4.16 -0.72 -3.65
CA THR A 197 3.40 -0.03 -2.58
C THR A 197 2.72 -1.00 -1.60
N THR A 198 2.65 -2.28 -1.95
CA THR A 198 2.21 -3.33 -1.02
C THR A 198 3.33 -3.86 -0.12
N SER A 199 4.48 -3.19 -0.05
CA SER A 199 5.60 -3.68 0.75
C SER A 199 5.53 -3.25 2.21
N THR A 200 6.66 -3.42 2.88
CA THR A 200 6.79 -3.52 4.33
C THR A 200 6.23 -2.32 5.09
N VAL A 201 6.41 -1.08 4.63
CA VAL A 201 6.00 0.09 5.44
C VAL A 201 4.53 0.44 5.21
N THR A 202 4.09 0.45 3.96
CA THR A 202 2.80 1.06 3.58
C THR A 202 1.61 0.18 3.97
N VAL A 203 1.62 -1.12 3.65
CA VAL A 203 0.46 -2.00 3.87
C VAL A 203 0.01 -2.07 5.32
N PRO A 204 0.92 -2.24 6.30
CA PRO A 204 0.50 -2.39 7.68
C PRO A 204 -0.20 -1.12 8.19
N LEU A 205 0.28 0.09 7.83
CA LEU A 205 -0.42 1.33 8.17
C LEU A 205 -1.78 1.46 7.47
N VAL A 206 -1.84 1.14 6.17
CA VAL A 206 -3.09 1.21 5.40
C VAL A 206 -4.12 0.24 5.97
N ALA A 207 -3.72 -0.98 6.29
CA ALA A 207 -4.58 -1.98 6.91
C ALA A 207 -5.08 -1.49 8.28
N ALA A 208 -4.20 -0.95 9.13
CA ALA A 208 -4.60 -0.41 10.42
C ALA A 208 -5.60 0.74 10.31
N LEU A 209 -5.37 1.68 9.38
CA LEU A 209 -6.29 2.78 9.10
C LEU A 209 -7.64 2.25 8.60
N GLY A 210 -7.63 1.33 7.63
CA GLY A 210 -8.84 0.76 7.04
C GLY A 210 -9.66 -0.02 8.08
N LEU A 211 -9.00 -0.87 8.87
CA LEU A 211 -9.64 -1.63 9.95
C LEU A 211 -10.21 -0.69 11.02
N GLY A 212 -9.43 0.31 11.47
CA GLY A 212 -9.89 1.28 12.46
C GLY A 212 -11.12 2.06 11.99
N LEU A 213 -11.11 2.55 10.74
CA LEU A 213 -12.27 3.25 10.17
C LEU A 213 -13.49 2.34 10.01
N ALA A 214 -13.29 1.08 9.63
CA ALA A 214 -14.40 0.12 9.51
C ALA A 214 -14.95 -0.34 10.88
N GLU A 215 -14.15 -0.29 11.94
CA GLU A 215 -14.57 -0.56 13.32
C GLU A 215 -15.42 0.59 13.89
N THR A 216 -15.10 1.84 13.54
CA THR A 216 -15.76 3.03 14.11
C THR A 216 -16.96 3.53 13.32
N VAL A 217 -17.00 3.31 12.01
CA VAL A 217 -18.13 3.73 11.17
C VAL A 217 -19.26 2.70 11.28
N PRO A 218 -20.48 3.11 11.70
CA PRO A 218 -21.60 2.19 11.86
C PRO A 218 -21.98 1.45 10.56
N GLY A 219 -22.29 0.15 10.71
CA GLY A 219 -22.77 -0.69 9.61
C GLY A 219 -21.70 -1.12 8.61
N ARG A 220 -20.41 -1.02 8.97
CA ARG A 220 -19.29 -1.51 8.14
C ARG A 220 -18.84 -2.91 8.53
N ASN A 221 -18.33 -3.62 7.53
CA ASN A 221 -17.70 -4.92 7.75
C ASN A 221 -16.18 -4.74 7.76
N VAL A 222 -15.56 -4.95 8.92
CA VAL A 222 -14.12 -4.78 9.13
C VAL A 222 -13.28 -5.55 8.11
N LEU A 223 -13.68 -6.77 7.77
CA LEU A 223 -12.95 -7.62 6.84
C LEU A 223 -13.06 -7.12 5.40
N ILE A 224 -14.27 -6.84 4.91
CA ILE A 224 -14.48 -6.44 3.51
C ILE A 224 -14.08 -4.98 3.29
N ASP A 225 -14.47 -4.10 4.21
CA ASP A 225 -14.30 -2.67 4.08
C ASP A 225 -12.91 -2.21 4.50
N GLY A 226 -12.35 -2.78 5.57
CA GLY A 226 -11.01 -2.43 6.06
C GLY A 226 -9.90 -2.93 5.14
N PHE A 227 -9.85 -4.22 4.83
CA PHE A 227 -8.82 -4.76 3.91
C PHE A 227 -8.95 -4.24 2.49
N GLY A 228 -10.17 -3.87 2.05
CA GLY A 228 -10.42 -3.32 0.72
C GLY A 228 -9.59 -2.07 0.41
N LEU A 229 -9.12 -1.34 1.44
CA LEU A 229 -8.27 -0.15 1.27
C LEU A 229 -6.92 -0.47 0.59
N ILE A 230 -6.39 -1.68 0.77
CA ILE A 230 -5.15 -2.14 0.13
C ILE A 230 -5.29 -2.19 -1.40
N ALA A 231 -6.48 -2.55 -1.89
CA ALA A 231 -6.75 -2.59 -3.33
C ALA A 231 -6.63 -1.20 -3.96
N PHE A 232 -7.11 -0.16 -3.27
CA PHE A 232 -6.95 1.23 -3.72
C PHE A 232 -5.49 1.68 -3.68
N ALA A 233 -4.77 1.34 -2.61
CA ALA A 233 -3.35 1.65 -2.48
C ALA A 233 -2.52 1.01 -3.62
N SER A 234 -2.96 -0.14 -4.16
CA SER A 234 -2.27 -0.81 -5.27
C SER A 234 -2.67 -0.31 -6.65
N LEU A 235 -3.94 0.06 -6.85
CA LEU A 235 -4.50 0.40 -8.17
C LEU A 235 -4.10 1.82 -8.63
N PHE A 236 -4.16 2.80 -7.73
CA PHE A 236 -3.93 4.20 -8.07
C PHE A 236 -2.47 4.55 -8.43
N PRO A 237 -1.44 3.92 -7.84
CA PRO A 237 -0.07 4.06 -8.31
C PRO A 237 0.10 3.75 -9.79
N ILE A 238 -0.54 2.68 -10.28
CA ILE A 238 -0.48 2.29 -11.69
C ILE A 238 -0.96 3.45 -12.57
N MET A 239 -2.12 4.01 -12.23
CA MET A 239 -2.70 5.15 -12.96
C MET A 239 -1.82 6.40 -12.89
N SER A 240 -1.28 6.71 -11.71
CA SER A 240 -0.43 7.89 -11.52
C SER A 240 0.89 7.77 -12.28
N VAL A 241 1.55 6.61 -12.24
CA VAL A 241 2.82 6.38 -12.94
C VAL A 241 2.63 6.46 -14.46
N MET A 242 1.55 5.90 -14.99
CA MET A 242 1.23 6.03 -16.42
C MET A 242 0.97 7.49 -16.80
N ALA A 243 0.23 8.23 -15.98
CA ALA A 243 0.00 9.66 -16.22
C ALA A 243 1.30 10.47 -16.17
N TYR A 244 2.15 10.23 -15.16
CA TYR A 244 3.46 10.86 -15.03
C TYR A 244 4.31 10.64 -16.28
N ALA A 245 4.39 9.41 -16.75
CA ALA A 245 5.18 9.09 -17.93
C ALA A 245 4.66 9.73 -19.22
N GLN A 246 3.35 9.73 -19.43
CA GLN A 246 2.73 10.39 -20.59
C GLN A 246 3.02 11.89 -20.59
N ILE A 247 2.97 12.53 -19.41
CA ILE A 247 3.31 13.94 -19.25
C ILE A 247 4.80 14.17 -19.52
N SER A 248 5.68 13.32 -18.98
CA SER A 248 7.13 13.42 -19.20
C SER A 248 7.51 13.26 -20.67
N GLU A 249 6.92 12.29 -21.39
CA GLU A 249 7.15 12.09 -22.82
C GLU A 249 6.62 13.28 -23.65
N TYR A 250 5.44 13.79 -23.32
CA TYR A 250 4.88 14.97 -23.99
C TYR A 250 5.75 16.22 -23.84
N ILE A 251 6.35 16.42 -22.66
CA ILE A 251 7.28 17.53 -22.41
C ILE A 251 8.59 17.32 -23.18
N ALA A 252 9.15 16.11 -23.18
CA ALA A 252 10.36 15.78 -23.93
C ALA A 252 10.20 16.06 -25.43
N ASN A 253 9.10 15.59 -26.04
CA ASN A 253 8.80 15.80 -27.46
C ASN A 253 8.55 17.27 -27.85
N ARG A 254 8.33 18.17 -26.89
CA ARG A 254 8.22 19.62 -27.12
C ARG A 254 9.55 20.38 -26.97
N SER A 255 10.54 19.73 -26.38
CA SER A 255 11.86 20.31 -26.09
C SER A 255 12.85 20.10 -27.23
N ASP A 256 12.52 19.21 -28.18
CA ASP A 256 13.19 18.96 -29.46
C ASP A 256 12.51 19.74 -30.60
#